data_AF-A0A1Y1JSU9-F1
#
_entry.id   AF-A0A1Y1JSU9-F1
#
_cell.length_a   1.000
_cell.length_b   1.000
_cell.length_c   1.000
_cell.angle_alpha   90.00
_cell.angle_beta   90.00
_cell.angle_gamma   90.00
#
_symmetry.space_group_name_H-M   'P 1'
#
loop_
_entity.id
_entity.type
_entity.pdbx_description
1 polymer ?
#
loop_
_entity_poly.entity_id
_entity_poly.type
_entity_poly.pdbx_seq_one_letter_code
_entity_poly.pdbx_strand_id
1 'polypeptide(L)'
;MENKDNNSIDIPPKEFTKELLKHVNIRDLVNKIKTPSIDISATEYWVNGFNSSVISSYNILKNKYNDWIFKEQRCNAMNYYLNLITSAIYASNISNTIRDETISSELYSNWQKRYYCDNCDCYREETKYSTHINLVLAKLKDNSYDHDIVQNLEACISPNIAPVKLFLIVGLIILGIIVKSVMLYKVKEINS
;
A
#
# COMPACT_ATOMS: atom_id res chain seq x y z
N MET A 1 2.47 -20.41 24.83
CA MET A 1 2.29 -18.98 24.51
C MET A 1 3.62 -18.50 23.94
N GLU A 2 3.80 -18.60 22.64
CA GLU A 2 4.94 -17.97 21.96
C GLU A 2 4.53 -16.57 21.55
N ASN A 3 5.14 -15.59 22.23
CA ASN A 3 5.04 -14.19 21.88
C ASN A 3 5.96 -13.94 20.67
N LYS A 4 5.41 -14.01 19.45
CA LYS A 4 6.08 -13.57 18.23
C LYS A 4 5.70 -12.12 17.96
N ASP A 5 6.35 -11.20 18.65
CA ASP A 5 6.49 -9.81 18.21
C ASP A 5 7.46 -9.75 17.03
N ASN A 6 7.05 -10.34 15.90
CA ASN A 6 7.56 -9.94 14.60
C ASN A 6 6.56 -8.91 14.07
N ASN A 7 6.75 -7.64 14.39
CA ASN A 7 6.04 -6.53 13.75
C ASN A 7 6.47 -6.41 12.27
N SER A 8 6.23 -7.46 11.47
CA SER A 8 6.33 -7.36 10.02
C SER A 8 5.16 -6.51 9.57
N ILE A 9 5.46 -5.33 9.04
CA ILE A 9 4.46 -4.48 8.43
C ILE A 9 3.87 -5.26 7.26
N ASP A 10 2.57 -5.56 7.31
CA ASP A 10 1.86 -6.13 6.17
C ASP A 10 1.90 -5.12 5.02
N ILE A 11 2.29 -5.58 3.82
CA ILE A 11 2.41 -4.75 2.61
C ILE A 11 1.38 -5.26 1.59
N PRO A 12 0.59 -4.37 0.96
CA PRO A 12 -0.40 -4.77 -0.03
C PRO A 12 0.27 -5.18 -1.36
N PRO A 13 -0.42 -5.98 -2.20
CA PRO A 13 0.14 -6.45 -3.47
C PRO A 13 0.36 -5.31 -4.46
N LYS A 14 1.63 -5.10 -4.84
CA LYS A 14 2.12 -3.91 -5.56
C LYS A 14 1.34 -3.58 -6.82
N GLU A 15 1.23 -4.53 -7.75
CA GLU A 15 0.67 -4.30 -9.08
C GLU A 15 -0.81 -3.91 -9.01
N PHE A 16 -1.60 -4.68 -8.25
CA PHE A 16 -3.03 -4.45 -8.09
C PHE A 16 -3.33 -3.17 -7.33
N THR A 17 -2.60 -2.91 -6.23
CA THR A 17 -2.77 -1.68 -5.45
C THR A 17 -2.39 -0.44 -6.25
N LYS A 18 -1.30 -0.50 -7.02
CA LYS A 18 -0.90 0.60 -7.91
C LYS A 18 -2.01 0.91 -8.91
N GLU A 19 -2.61 -0.09 -9.52
CA GLU A 19 -3.67 0.11 -10.51
C GLU A 19 -4.92 0.75 -9.90
N LEU A 20 -5.35 0.30 -8.71
CA LEU A 20 -6.49 0.91 -8.02
C LEU A 20 -6.21 2.36 -7.61
N LEU A 21 -5.01 2.65 -7.09
CA LEU A 21 -4.68 3.97 -6.56
C LEU A 21 -4.37 5.03 -7.62
N LYS A 22 -4.17 4.66 -8.89
CA LYS A 22 -4.06 5.64 -10.01
C LYS A 22 -5.26 6.58 -10.10
N HIS A 23 -6.42 6.12 -9.66
CA HIS A 23 -7.66 6.89 -9.68
C HIS A 23 -7.89 7.68 -8.40
N VAL A 24 -7.00 7.55 -7.42
CA VAL A 24 -7.03 8.34 -6.20
C VAL A 24 -6.18 9.58 -6.41
N ASN A 25 -6.82 10.73 -6.64
CA ASN A 25 -6.17 12.03 -6.56
C ASN A 25 -5.65 12.29 -5.14
N ILE A 26 -4.37 11.99 -4.91
CA ILE A 26 -3.68 12.16 -3.63
C ILE A 26 -3.68 13.63 -3.17
N ARG A 27 -3.61 14.58 -4.11
CA ARG A 27 -3.67 16.01 -3.76
C ARG A 27 -5.03 16.37 -3.16
N ASP A 28 -6.11 15.88 -3.76
CA ASP A 28 -7.46 16.10 -3.22
C ASP A 28 -7.64 15.39 -1.87
N LEU A 29 -7.11 14.18 -1.73
CA LEU A 29 -7.09 13.44 -0.46
C LEU A 29 -6.40 14.25 0.66
N VAL A 30 -5.21 14.81 0.39
CA VAL A 30 -4.47 15.67 1.32
C VAL A 30 -5.26 16.92 1.68
N ASN A 31 -5.80 17.61 0.67
CA ASN A 31 -6.56 18.84 0.87
C ASN A 31 -7.77 18.59 1.78
N LYS A 32 -8.47 17.47 1.60
CA LYS A 32 -9.62 17.08 2.41
C LYS A 32 -9.23 16.72 3.84
N ILE A 33 -8.17 15.95 4.03
CA ILE A 33 -7.63 15.65 5.37
C ILE A 33 -7.29 16.94 6.15
N LYS A 34 -6.83 17.98 5.46
CA LYS A 34 -6.41 19.27 6.06
C LYS A 34 -7.52 20.31 6.16
N THR A 35 -8.67 20.08 5.54
CA THR A 35 -9.76 21.05 5.54
C THR A 35 -10.32 21.18 6.96
N PRO A 36 -10.42 22.40 7.54
CA PRO A 36 -10.81 22.61 8.93
C PRO A 36 -12.19 22.07 9.29
N SER A 37 -13.12 22.05 8.32
CA SER A 37 -14.46 21.46 8.44
C SER A 37 -14.96 21.06 7.07
N ILE A 38 -15.55 19.87 6.95
CA ILE A 38 -16.22 19.41 5.73
C ILE A 38 -17.68 19.13 6.10
N ASP A 39 -18.61 19.69 5.33
CA ASP A 39 -20.04 19.39 5.49
C ASP A 39 -20.40 18.01 4.89
N ILE A 40 -21.65 17.59 5.07
CA ILE A 40 -22.13 16.27 4.65
C ILE A 40 -22.03 16.11 3.14
N SER A 41 -22.58 17.06 2.38
CA SER A 41 -22.65 16.97 0.92
C SER A 41 -21.26 16.98 0.27
N ALA A 42 -20.33 17.76 0.80
CA ALA A 42 -18.94 17.76 0.33
C ALA A 42 -18.18 16.48 0.71
N THR A 43 -18.62 15.76 1.76
CA THR A 43 -18.07 14.46 2.17
C THR A 43 -18.57 13.32 1.29
N GLU A 44 -19.88 13.28 1.01
CA GLU A 44 -20.48 12.27 0.13
C GLU A 44 -19.97 12.40 -1.31
N TYR A 45 -19.96 13.63 -1.84
CA TYR A 45 -19.42 13.91 -3.17
C TYR A 45 -17.94 13.49 -3.28
N TRP A 46 -17.18 13.76 -2.22
CA TRP A 46 -15.79 13.37 -2.11
C TRP A 46 -15.62 11.85 -2.20
N VAL A 47 -16.30 11.07 -1.36
CA VAL A 47 -16.19 9.60 -1.34
C VAL A 47 -16.69 8.96 -2.64
N ASN A 48 -17.79 9.46 -3.21
CA ASN A 48 -18.34 8.94 -4.46
C ASN A 48 -17.41 9.20 -5.68
N GLY A 49 -16.70 10.33 -5.68
CA GLY A 49 -15.71 10.64 -6.70
C GLY A 49 -14.61 9.58 -6.81
N PHE A 50 -14.06 9.13 -5.67
CA PHE A 50 -13.04 8.08 -5.65
C PHE A 50 -13.61 6.71 -6.02
N ASN A 51 -14.75 6.35 -5.43
CA ASN A 51 -15.31 5.00 -5.55
C ASN A 51 -15.66 4.65 -6.99
N SER A 52 -16.29 5.55 -7.75
CA SER A 52 -16.74 5.26 -9.11
C SER A 52 -15.61 4.81 -10.04
N SER A 53 -14.48 5.54 -10.02
CA SER A 53 -13.32 5.22 -10.87
C SER A 53 -12.60 3.96 -10.40
N VAL A 54 -12.43 3.78 -9.09
CA VAL A 54 -11.74 2.61 -8.52
C VAL A 54 -12.54 1.33 -8.73
N ILE A 55 -13.87 1.38 -8.65
CA ILE A 55 -14.77 0.26 -8.97
C ILE A 55 -14.57 -0.20 -10.42
N SER A 56 -14.50 0.75 -11.36
CA SER A 56 -14.26 0.44 -12.77
C SER A 56 -12.93 -0.30 -12.97
N SER A 57 -11.85 0.22 -12.38
CA SER A 57 -10.52 -0.38 -12.48
C SER A 57 -10.44 -1.74 -11.78
N TYR A 58 -11.13 -1.92 -10.65
CA TYR A 58 -11.27 -3.22 -10.01
C TYR A 58 -11.95 -4.24 -10.92
N ASN A 59 -13.02 -3.87 -11.64
CA ASN A 59 -13.68 -4.77 -12.59
C ASN A 59 -12.77 -5.15 -13.76
N ILE A 60 -11.96 -4.21 -14.26
CA ILE A 60 -10.97 -4.49 -15.30
C ILE A 60 -9.93 -5.50 -14.80
N LEU A 61 -9.37 -5.29 -13.61
CA LEU A 61 -8.46 -6.25 -12.96
C LEU A 61 -9.16 -7.59 -12.73
N LYS A 62 -10.45 -7.56 -12.35
CA LYS A 62 -11.23 -8.77 -12.09
C LYS A 62 -11.31 -9.63 -13.36
N ASN A 63 -11.68 -9.02 -14.47
CA ASN A 63 -11.84 -9.69 -15.76
C ASN A 63 -10.50 -10.14 -16.35
N LYS A 64 -9.44 -9.34 -16.20
CA LYS A 64 -8.11 -9.65 -16.72
C LYS A 64 -7.44 -10.81 -15.99
N TYR A 65 -7.59 -10.87 -14.66
CA TYR A 65 -6.91 -11.84 -13.82
C TYR A 65 -7.92 -12.76 -13.12
N ASN A 66 -8.69 -13.54 -13.89
CA ASN A 66 -9.78 -14.36 -13.35
C ASN A 66 -9.30 -15.62 -12.58
N ASP A 67 -8.02 -15.98 -12.69
CA ASP A 67 -7.47 -17.13 -11.98
C ASP A 67 -7.51 -16.96 -10.46
N TRP A 68 -7.74 -18.09 -9.77
CA TRP A 68 -7.80 -18.14 -8.31
C TRP A 68 -6.49 -17.65 -7.65
N ILE A 69 -5.36 -17.81 -8.32
CA ILE A 69 -4.03 -17.36 -7.86
C ILE A 69 -3.99 -15.83 -7.67
N PHE A 70 -4.68 -15.08 -8.55
CA PHE A 70 -4.72 -13.61 -8.49
C PHE A 70 -5.94 -13.08 -7.73
N LYS A 71 -6.88 -13.95 -7.36
CA LYS A 71 -8.06 -13.58 -6.57
C LYS A 71 -7.67 -12.94 -5.24
N GLU A 72 -6.80 -13.60 -4.46
CA GLU A 72 -6.37 -13.06 -3.17
C GLU A 72 -5.68 -11.70 -3.30
N GLN A 73 -4.82 -11.53 -4.31
CA GLN A 73 -4.11 -10.27 -4.54
C GLN A 73 -5.07 -9.13 -4.89
N ARG A 74 -6.09 -9.39 -5.73
CA ARG A 74 -7.15 -8.40 -6.03
C ARG A 74 -7.94 -8.03 -4.77
N CYS A 75 -8.36 -9.02 -3.97
CA CYS A 75 -9.08 -8.77 -2.72
C CYS A 75 -8.25 -7.95 -1.72
N ASN A 76 -6.95 -8.26 -1.60
CA ASN A 76 -6.02 -7.54 -0.74
C ASN A 76 -5.79 -6.09 -1.19
N ALA A 77 -5.68 -5.85 -2.50
CA ALA A 77 -5.59 -4.49 -3.03
C ALA A 77 -6.85 -3.66 -2.75
N MET A 78 -8.02 -4.28 -2.89
CA MET A 78 -9.30 -3.64 -2.58
C MET A 78 -9.44 -3.34 -1.08
N ASN A 79 -9.07 -4.28 -0.21
CA ASN A 79 -9.03 -4.05 1.24
C ASN A 79 -8.09 -2.89 1.60
N TYR A 80 -6.91 -2.82 0.97
CA TYR A 80 -5.98 -1.71 1.17
C TYR A 80 -6.59 -0.36 0.76
N TYR A 81 -7.22 -0.28 -0.42
CA TYR A 81 -7.90 0.93 -0.88
C TYR A 81 -8.97 1.38 0.11
N LEU A 82 -9.86 0.48 0.53
CA LEU A 82 -10.93 0.81 1.48
C LEU A 82 -10.38 1.28 2.81
N ASN A 83 -9.37 0.58 3.36
CA ASN A 83 -8.74 0.98 4.63
C ASN A 83 -8.07 2.36 4.51
N LEU A 84 -7.45 2.68 3.37
CA LEU A 84 -6.83 3.97 3.13
C LEU A 84 -7.87 5.10 3.14
N ILE A 85 -8.97 4.95 2.40
CA ILE A 85 -10.02 5.95 2.34
C ILE A 85 -10.71 6.09 3.70
N THR A 86 -11.09 4.98 4.34
CA THR A 86 -11.67 5.00 5.70
C THR A 86 -10.77 5.74 6.68
N SER A 87 -9.47 5.42 6.70
CA SER A 87 -8.50 6.06 7.59
C SER A 87 -8.31 7.54 7.27
N ALA A 88 -8.36 7.93 5.99
CA ALA A 88 -8.31 9.33 5.59
C ALA A 88 -9.54 10.12 6.06
N ILE A 89 -10.74 9.52 6.00
CA ILE A 89 -11.97 10.13 6.54
C ILE A 89 -11.83 10.29 8.07
N TYR A 90 -11.37 9.25 8.80
CA TYR A 90 -11.10 9.37 10.24
C TYR A 90 -10.05 10.43 10.57
N ALA A 91 -9.07 10.63 9.70
CA ALA A 91 -8.01 11.60 9.88
C ALA A 91 -8.43 13.05 9.57
N SER A 92 -9.61 13.25 8.96
CA SER A 92 -10.16 14.54 8.59
C SER A 92 -11.03 15.16 9.69
N ASN A 93 -11.31 16.46 9.61
CA ASN A 93 -12.21 17.16 10.53
C ASN A 93 -13.69 17.01 10.14
N ILE A 94 -14.14 15.78 9.89
CA ILE A 94 -15.56 15.45 9.72
C ILE A 94 -16.13 15.08 11.09
N SER A 95 -17.34 15.54 11.40
CA SER A 95 -18.00 15.17 12.65
C SER A 95 -18.26 13.66 12.71
N ASN A 96 -18.25 13.09 13.92
CA ASN A 96 -18.35 11.63 14.08
C ASN A 96 -19.60 11.05 13.40
N THR A 97 -20.77 11.69 13.55
CA THR A 97 -22.03 11.26 12.94
C THR A 97 -21.94 11.18 11.42
N ILE A 98 -21.44 12.26 10.78
CA ILE A 98 -21.35 12.35 9.32
C ILE A 98 -20.35 11.34 8.78
N ARG A 99 -19.24 11.16 9.49
CA ARG A 99 -18.20 10.22 9.13
C ARG A 99 -18.71 8.78 9.12
N ASP A 100 -19.38 8.36 10.20
CA ASP A 100 -19.83 6.98 10.34
C ASP A 100 -20.95 6.68 9.32
N GLU A 101 -21.83 7.65 9.06
CA GLU A 101 -22.82 7.58 7.97
C GLU A 101 -22.13 7.46 6.61
N THR A 102 -21.18 8.34 6.28
CA THR A 102 -20.44 8.28 5.01
C THR A 102 -19.73 6.94 4.80
N ILE A 103 -19.05 6.42 5.83
CA ILE A 103 -18.34 5.14 5.73
C ILE A 103 -19.33 3.99 5.48
N SER A 104 -20.45 3.98 6.19
CA SER A 104 -21.43 2.90 6.07
C SER A 104 -22.28 3.00 4.79
N SER A 105 -22.81 4.18 4.46
CA SER A 105 -23.72 4.40 3.33
C SER A 105 -22.98 4.57 2.00
N GLU A 106 -21.94 5.38 1.93
CA GLU A 106 -21.31 5.75 0.65
C GLU A 106 -20.12 4.87 0.32
N LEU A 107 -19.28 4.55 1.32
CA LEU A 107 -18.12 3.70 1.09
C LEU A 107 -18.54 2.23 1.07
N TYR A 108 -18.98 1.67 2.19
CA TYR A 108 -19.19 0.23 2.28
C TYR A 108 -20.37 -0.27 1.46
N SER A 109 -21.52 0.41 1.44
CA SER A 109 -22.69 -0.12 0.71
C SER A 109 -22.43 -0.35 -0.79
N ASN A 110 -21.63 0.52 -1.41
CA ASN A 110 -21.25 0.44 -2.83
C ASN A 110 -20.36 -0.78 -3.13
N TRP A 111 -19.48 -1.14 -2.20
CA TRP A 111 -18.57 -2.26 -2.35
C TRP A 111 -19.17 -3.58 -1.86
N GLN A 112 -19.92 -3.56 -0.77
CA GLN A 112 -20.49 -4.74 -0.12
C GLN A 112 -21.54 -5.43 -1.00
N LYS A 113 -22.43 -4.64 -1.63
CA LYS A 113 -23.43 -5.18 -2.58
C LYS A 113 -22.82 -5.86 -3.80
N ARG A 114 -21.57 -5.55 -4.15
CA ARG A 114 -20.95 -5.97 -5.43
C ARG A 114 -19.77 -6.92 -5.26
N TYR A 115 -19.04 -6.87 -4.14
CA TYR A 115 -17.73 -7.49 -4.00
C TYR A 115 -17.47 -8.17 -2.64
N TYR A 116 -18.19 -7.79 -1.58
CA TYR A 116 -18.10 -8.39 -0.24
C TYR A 116 -19.49 -8.85 0.23
N CYS A 117 -19.95 -9.98 -0.29
CA CYS A 117 -21.20 -10.66 0.05
C CYS A 117 -20.91 -12.10 0.50
N ASP A 118 -21.89 -12.78 1.12
CA ASP A 118 -21.71 -14.13 1.67
C ASP A 118 -21.23 -15.18 0.63
N ASN A 119 -21.51 -14.95 -0.65
CA ASN A 119 -21.08 -15.78 -1.79
C ASN A 119 -20.00 -15.10 -2.66
N CYS A 120 -19.42 -13.99 -2.20
CA CYS A 120 -18.45 -13.24 -2.97
C CYS A 120 -17.03 -13.78 -2.81
N ASP A 121 -16.19 -13.39 -3.76
CA ASP A 121 -14.80 -13.82 -3.84
C ASP A 121 -13.89 -13.22 -2.75
N CYS A 122 -14.27 -12.11 -2.13
CA CYS A 122 -13.42 -11.35 -1.21
C CYS A 122 -14.09 -11.20 0.16
N TYR A 123 -13.27 -11.21 1.22
CA TYR A 123 -13.65 -10.90 2.58
C TYR A 123 -13.07 -9.56 3.02
N ARG A 124 -13.87 -8.76 3.73
CA ARG A 124 -13.49 -7.44 4.21
C ARG A 124 -12.59 -7.59 5.45
N GLU A 125 -11.40 -7.01 5.40
CA GLU A 125 -10.42 -7.00 6.50
C GLU A 125 -10.08 -5.55 6.89
N GLU A 126 -10.80 -4.99 7.86
CA GLU A 126 -10.76 -3.54 8.17
C GLU A 126 -9.46 -3.05 8.79
N THR A 127 -8.74 -3.94 9.46
CA THR A 127 -7.50 -3.60 10.18
C THR A 127 -6.24 -3.97 9.42
N LYS A 128 -6.38 -4.71 8.31
CA LYS A 128 -5.25 -5.13 7.48
C LYS A 128 -4.51 -3.91 6.93
N TYR A 129 -3.18 -3.92 7.02
CA TYR A 129 -2.33 -2.80 6.57
C TYR A 129 -2.46 -1.49 7.36
N SER A 130 -3.16 -1.47 8.50
CA SER A 130 -3.39 -0.24 9.29
C SER A 130 -2.09 0.50 9.64
N THR A 131 -1.05 -0.22 10.05
CA THR A 131 0.29 0.36 10.30
C THR A 131 0.85 1.07 9.07
N HIS A 132 0.80 0.42 7.90
CA HIS A 132 1.31 1.02 6.66
C HIS A 132 0.49 2.25 6.26
N ILE A 133 -0.84 2.19 6.37
CA ILE A 133 -1.75 3.28 6.04
C ILE A 133 -1.52 4.49 6.96
N ASN A 134 -1.38 4.27 8.26
CA ASN A 134 -1.10 5.33 9.22
C ASN A 134 0.21 6.07 8.90
N LEU A 135 1.25 5.32 8.49
CA LEU A 135 2.51 5.92 8.02
C LEU A 135 2.31 6.78 6.77
N VAL A 136 1.53 6.31 5.80
CA VAL A 136 1.20 7.07 4.58
C VAL A 136 0.46 8.36 4.94
N LEU A 137 -0.58 8.27 5.77
CA LEU A 137 -1.41 9.42 6.17
C LEU A 137 -0.66 10.45 7.00
N ALA A 138 0.19 10.02 7.95
CA ALA A 138 0.98 10.92 8.78
C ALA A 138 1.87 11.82 7.90
N LYS A 139 2.61 11.18 6.99
CA LYS A 139 3.42 11.93 6.04
C LYS A 139 2.57 12.81 5.10
N LEU A 140 1.34 12.40 4.73
CA LEU A 140 0.40 13.22 3.92
C LEU A 140 0.00 14.51 4.64
N LYS A 141 -0.10 14.46 5.98
CA LYS A 141 -0.40 15.62 6.82
C LYS A 141 0.76 16.61 6.91
N ASP A 142 2.01 16.15 6.98
CA ASP A 142 3.15 17.00 7.30
C ASP A 142 3.63 17.92 6.16
N ASN A 143 2.95 17.95 4.99
CA ASN A 143 3.33 18.76 3.82
C ASN A 143 4.76 18.49 3.32
N SER A 144 5.44 17.46 3.83
CA SER A 144 6.78 17.04 3.45
C SER A 144 6.82 16.35 2.07
N TYR A 145 5.80 16.60 1.26
CA TYR A 145 5.43 15.82 0.10
C TYR A 145 5.41 16.66 -1.15
N ASP A 146 6.58 16.72 -1.74
CA ASP A 146 6.77 17.07 -3.14
C ASP A 146 6.63 15.81 -4.02
N HIS A 147 6.44 16.04 -5.31
CA HIS A 147 6.08 15.18 -6.45
C HIS A 147 6.50 13.68 -6.46
N ASP A 148 7.51 13.29 -5.69
CA ASP A 148 8.07 11.94 -5.58
C ASP A 148 7.16 10.91 -4.89
N ILE A 149 6.12 11.33 -4.16
CA ILE A 149 5.27 10.41 -3.36
C ILE A 149 4.20 9.69 -4.17
N VAL A 150 3.79 10.25 -5.30
CA VAL A 150 2.97 9.49 -6.27
C VAL A 150 3.83 8.37 -6.88
N GLN A 151 5.13 8.60 -7.08
CA GLN A 151 6.09 7.56 -7.45
C GLN A 151 6.50 6.67 -6.26
N ASN A 152 6.48 7.18 -5.01
CA ASN A 152 6.86 6.44 -3.80
C ASN A 152 5.69 5.77 -3.07
N LEU A 153 4.42 5.99 -3.45
CA LEU A 153 3.38 4.99 -3.25
C LEU A 153 3.76 3.68 -3.98
N GLU A 154 4.64 3.75 -4.98
CA GLU A 154 5.30 2.60 -5.60
C GLU A 154 6.63 2.19 -4.92
N ALA A 155 7.20 3.01 -4.02
CA ALA A 155 8.49 2.77 -3.33
C ALA A 155 8.39 2.48 -1.81
N CYS A 156 7.32 2.90 -1.12
CA CYS A 156 6.92 2.41 0.21
C CYS A 156 6.50 0.92 0.15
N ILE A 157 6.27 0.40 -1.06
CA ILE A 157 6.09 -1.03 -1.36
C ILE A 157 7.45 -1.74 -1.49
N SER A 158 8.57 -1.03 -1.42
CA SER A 158 9.84 -1.65 -1.11
C SER A 158 9.94 -1.72 0.41
N PRO A 159 9.91 -2.92 1.04
CA PRO A 159 10.41 -3.02 2.39
C PRO A 159 11.80 -2.38 2.35
N ASN A 160 12.04 -1.45 3.26
CA ASN A 160 13.39 -0.98 3.54
C ASN A 160 14.13 -2.18 4.17
N ILE A 161 14.43 -3.19 3.35
CA ILE A 161 15.39 -4.21 3.66
C ILE A 161 16.70 -3.48 3.47
N ALA A 162 17.35 -3.17 4.59
CA ALA A 162 18.76 -2.83 4.65
C ALA A 162 19.54 -3.67 3.60
N PRO A 163 20.55 -3.11 2.94
CA PRO A 163 20.89 -3.49 1.57
C PRO A 163 21.53 -4.89 1.53
N VAL A 164 20.72 -5.93 1.38
CA VAL A 164 21.19 -7.30 1.12
C VAL A 164 21.99 -7.33 -0.18
N LYS A 165 21.67 -6.44 -1.13
CA LYS A 165 22.49 -6.20 -2.33
C LYS A 165 23.87 -5.64 -2.00
N LEU A 166 24.03 -4.79 -1.00
CA LEU A 166 25.34 -4.30 -0.57
C LEU A 166 26.14 -5.40 0.12
N PHE A 167 25.50 -6.25 0.94
CA PHE A 167 26.19 -7.41 1.54
C PHE A 167 26.62 -8.46 0.51
N LEU A 168 25.82 -8.71 -0.53
CA LEU A 168 26.21 -9.59 -1.64
C LEU A 168 27.35 -9.00 -2.47
N ILE A 169 27.31 -7.70 -2.78
CA ILE A 169 28.38 -7.02 -3.52
C ILE A 169 29.67 -6.98 -2.71
N VAL A 170 29.60 -6.62 -1.43
CA VAL A 170 30.77 -6.63 -0.52
C VAL A 170 31.31 -8.05 -0.34
N GLY A 171 30.44 -9.04 -0.19
CA GLY A 171 30.83 -10.45 -0.11
C GLY A 171 31.57 -10.94 -1.36
N LEU A 172 31.10 -10.59 -2.56
CA LEU A 172 31.75 -10.93 -3.82
C LEU A 172 33.10 -10.22 -3.99
N ILE A 173 33.21 -8.96 -3.54
CA ILE A 173 34.48 -8.21 -3.56
C ILE A 173 35.51 -8.88 -2.63
N ILE A 174 35.12 -9.21 -1.40
CA ILE A 174 36.00 -9.89 -0.43
C ILE A 174 36.45 -11.25 -0.97
N LEU A 175 35.53 -12.04 -1.54
CA LEU A 175 35.86 -13.34 -2.13
C LEU A 175 36.86 -13.18 -3.29
N GLY A 176 36.68 -12.18 -4.15
CA GLY A 176 37.62 -11.87 -5.24
C GLY A 176 39.02 -11.50 -4.73
N ILE A 177 39.12 -10.72 -3.66
CA ILE A 177 40.40 -10.36 -3.02
C ILE A 177 41.10 -11.61 -2.47
N ILE A 178 40.37 -12.50 -1.80
CA ILE A 178 40.91 -13.76 -1.26
C ILE A 178 41.45 -14.64 -2.39
N VAL A 179 40.66 -14.88 -3.44
CA VAL A 179 41.08 -15.71 -4.59
C VAL A 179 42.32 -15.15 -5.27
N LYS A 180 42.39 -13.83 -5.48
CA LYS A 180 43.56 -13.17 -6.08
C LYS A 180 44.81 -13.33 -5.20
N SER A 181 44.65 -13.23 -3.88
CA SER A 181 45.75 -13.38 -2.92
C SER A 181 46.30 -14.81 -2.91
N VAL A 182 45.43 -15.82 -2.95
CA VAL A 182 45.82 -17.24 -3.03
C VAL A 182 46.54 -17.56 -4.34
N MET A 183 46.06 -17.03 -5.47
CA MET A 183 46.72 -17.20 -6.77
C MET A 183 48.12 -16.59 -6.78
N LEU A 184 48.28 -15.37 -6.24
CA LEU A 184 49.60 -14.72 -6.16
C LEU A 184 50.56 -15.48 -5.24
N TYR A 185 50.06 -16.05 -4.13
CA TYR A 185 50.87 -16.88 -3.24
C TYR A 185 51.40 -18.13 -3.98
N LYS A 186 50.52 -18.86 -4.69
CA LYS A 186 50.93 -20.06 -5.46
C LYS A 186 51.93 -19.76 -6.57
N VAL A 187 51.77 -18.64 -7.29
CA VAL A 187 52.73 -18.25 -8.33
C VAL A 187 54.10 -17.94 -7.74
N LYS A 188 54.17 -17.39 -6.53
CA LYS A 188 55.43 -17.12 -5.85
C LYS A 188 56.13 -18.39 -5.36
N GLU A 189 55.36 -19.39 -4.95
CA GLU A 189 55.86 -20.71 -4.52
C GLU A 189 56.43 -21.53 -5.70
N ILE A 190 55.87 -21.41 -6.90
CA ILE A 190 56.38 -22.08 -8.11
C ILE A 190 57.70 -21.45 -8.61
N ASN A 191 57.89 -20.15 -8.36
CA ASN A 191 59.05 -19.39 -8.83
C ASN A 191 60.17 -19.26 -7.77
N SER A 192 60.02 -19.89 -6.60
CA SER A 192 61.03 -19.98 -5.55
C SER A 192 61.66 -21.36 -5.53
#